data_AF-A0A7S2MRH0-F1
#
_entry.id   AF-A0A7S2MRH0-F1
#
_cell.length_a   1.000
_cell.length_b   1.000
_cell.length_c   1.000
_cell.angle_alpha   90.00
_cell.angle_beta   90.00
_cell.angle_gamma   90.00
#
_symmetry.space_group_name_H-M   'P 1'
#
loop_
_entity.id
_entity.type
_entity.pdbx_description
1 polymer ?
#
loop_
_entity_poly.entity_id
_entity_poly.type
_entity_poly.pdbx_seq_one_letter_code
_entity_poly.pdbx_strand_id
1 'polypeptide(L)'
;LLITCTGFVVVNGHTEYLFDTSFTDSGPSFRSQHRYRDFLMLHEKVRVECSQLPHDFPVPKRLFVGASERRGRCVALANYLRDCARNSGTPPPTLLDFLKCSPHEAGRAQTLVAAAVAQALDEATVESNRERAAAVEDALAVAKAEAESAQMAAVAKAVEGALTVARALAVAAAVRNADSVAKAEADRAQAVAVEEAFASAKVEAETERAAAVEEALKVATVEAERAQAAAVEEALRKTKVEADTVQVAAV
;
A
#
# COMPACT_ATOMS: atom_id res chain seq x y z
N LEU A 1 20.51 -55.86 -1.66
CA LEU A 1 19.79 -57.00 -1.06
C LEU A 1 20.06 -57.00 0.44
N LEU A 2 19.02 -56.80 1.23
CA LEU A 2 19.05 -56.83 2.69
C LEU A 2 18.62 -58.24 3.11
N ILE A 3 19.46 -58.94 3.87
CA ILE A 3 19.23 -60.32 4.29
C ILE A 3 19.45 -60.40 5.80
N THR A 4 18.41 -60.82 6.52
CA THR A 4 18.41 -60.88 7.97
C THR A 4 17.94 -62.25 8.44
N CYS A 5 18.74 -62.92 9.28
CA CYS A 5 18.29 -64.14 9.97
C CYS A 5 17.39 -63.71 11.13
N THR A 6 16.08 -63.95 11.02
CA THR A 6 15.10 -63.55 12.06
C THR A 6 15.05 -64.55 13.21
N GLY A 7 15.52 -65.76 13.00
CA GLY A 7 15.59 -66.77 14.06
C GLY A 7 15.84 -68.18 13.55
N PHE A 8 15.56 -69.14 14.42
CA PHE A 8 15.63 -70.56 14.09
C PHE A 8 14.51 -71.33 14.80
N VAL A 9 14.11 -72.45 14.20
CA VAL A 9 13.13 -73.38 14.75
C VAL A 9 13.69 -74.80 14.72
N VAL A 10 13.22 -75.66 15.62
CA VAL A 10 13.57 -77.08 15.62
C VAL A 10 12.40 -77.87 15.08
N VAL A 11 12.59 -78.48 13.92
CA VAL A 11 11.59 -79.27 13.20
C VAL A 11 12.13 -80.68 13.04
N ASN A 12 11.41 -81.69 13.53
CA ASN A 12 11.76 -83.11 13.40
C ASN A 12 13.22 -83.45 13.79
N GLY A 13 13.71 -82.85 14.88
CA GLY A 13 15.09 -83.09 15.36
C GLY A 13 16.19 -82.35 14.58
N HIS A 14 15.84 -81.44 13.68
CA HIS A 14 16.78 -80.60 12.94
C HIS A 14 16.50 -79.11 13.14
N THR A 15 17.54 -78.28 13.00
CA THR A 15 17.40 -76.82 13.09
C THR A 15 17.24 -76.21 11.71
N GLU A 16 16.20 -75.42 11.55
CA GLU A 16 15.94 -74.60 10.38
C GLU A 16 16.06 -73.12 10.75
N TYR A 17 16.64 -72.35 9.84
CA TYR A 17 16.95 -70.93 10.01
C TYR A 17 15.98 -70.12 9.16
N LEU A 18 15.44 -69.07 9.75
CA LEU A 18 14.43 -68.20 9.15
C LEU A 18 15.12 -66.93 8.64
N PHE A 19 14.87 -66.58 7.39
CA PHE A 19 15.41 -65.39 6.77
C PHE A 19 14.29 -64.49 6.29
N ASP A 20 14.50 -63.19 6.50
CA ASP A 20 13.73 -62.14 5.85
C ASP A 20 14.66 -61.39 4.91
N THR A 21 14.21 -61.22 3.67
CA THR A 21 15.01 -60.66 2.58
C THR A 21 14.24 -59.57 1.88
N SER A 22 14.85 -58.40 1.66
CA SER A 22 14.25 -57.32 0.88
C SER A 22 15.24 -56.70 -0.09
N PHE A 23 14.75 -56.14 -1.19
CA PHE A 23 15.60 -55.43 -2.15
C PHE A 23 15.97 -54.02 -1.69
N THR A 24 15.07 -53.36 -0.94
CA THR A 24 15.19 -52.01 -0.37
C THR A 24 14.66 -52.00 1.07
N ASP A 25 15.03 -50.98 1.86
CA ASP A 25 14.61 -50.86 3.27
C ASP A 25 13.07 -50.76 3.44
N SER A 26 12.39 -50.22 2.43
CA SER A 26 10.93 -50.03 2.39
C SER A 26 10.20 -50.98 1.41
N GLY A 27 10.92 -51.94 0.83
CA GLY A 27 10.39 -52.85 -0.18
C GLY A 27 9.65 -54.06 0.39
N PRO A 28 8.97 -54.84 -0.47
CA PRO A 28 8.40 -56.11 -0.06
C PRO A 28 9.49 -57.03 0.51
N SER A 29 9.14 -57.70 1.60
CA SER A 29 10.03 -58.60 2.33
C SER A 29 9.63 -60.05 2.06
N PHE A 30 10.60 -60.88 1.69
CA PHE A 30 10.42 -62.28 1.34
C PHE A 30 10.96 -63.15 2.47
N ARG A 31 10.14 -64.10 2.92
CA ARG A 31 10.53 -65.03 3.97
C ARG A 31 10.89 -66.40 3.42
N SER A 32 12.04 -66.90 3.86
CA SER A 32 12.54 -68.20 3.49
C SER A 32 13.06 -68.96 4.71
N GLN A 33 13.07 -70.28 4.61
CA GLN A 33 13.36 -71.18 5.72
C GLN A 33 14.22 -72.33 5.20
N HIS A 34 15.36 -72.54 5.84
CA HIS A 34 16.37 -73.47 5.35
C HIS A 34 17.07 -74.21 6.48
N ARG A 35 17.30 -75.50 6.30
CA ARG A 35 18.19 -76.28 7.17
C ARG A 35 19.64 -76.00 6.79
N TYR A 36 20.55 -76.26 7.73
CA TYR A 36 21.99 -76.07 7.50
C TYR A 36 22.53 -76.77 6.24
N ARG A 37 21.98 -77.95 5.90
CA ARG A 37 22.40 -78.70 4.72
C ARG A 37 22.11 -77.94 3.42
N ASP A 38 21.04 -77.14 3.38
CA ASP A 38 20.66 -76.43 2.17
C ASP A 38 21.69 -75.35 1.83
N PHE A 39 22.34 -74.76 2.85
CA PHE A 39 23.44 -73.81 2.65
C PHE A 39 24.68 -74.44 2.05
N LEU A 40 24.96 -75.71 2.38
CA LEU A 40 26.06 -76.45 1.76
C LEU A 40 25.77 -76.67 0.26
N MET A 41 24.56 -77.08 -0.06
CA MET A 41 24.12 -77.26 -1.46
C MET A 41 24.12 -75.93 -2.21
N LEU A 42 23.68 -74.85 -1.57
CA LEU A 42 23.73 -73.50 -2.13
C LEU A 42 25.17 -73.09 -2.41
N HIS A 43 26.08 -73.32 -1.46
CA HIS A 43 27.49 -72.95 -1.61
C HIS A 43 28.15 -73.63 -2.79
N GLU A 44 27.93 -74.93 -2.94
CA GLU A 44 28.45 -75.69 -4.09
C GLU A 44 27.97 -75.11 -5.43
N LYS A 45 26.69 -74.72 -5.51
CA LYS A 45 26.10 -74.11 -6.71
C LYS A 45 26.61 -72.69 -6.97
N VAL A 46 26.53 -71.82 -5.95
CA VAL A 46 26.90 -70.41 -6.06
C VAL A 46 28.40 -70.24 -6.31
N ARG A 47 29.26 -71.16 -5.84
CA ARG A 47 30.69 -71.13 -6.15
C ARG A 47 31.00 -71.22 -7.63
N VAL A 48 30.16 -71.90 -8.43
CA VAL A 48 30.31 -71.95 -9.89
C VAL A 48 30.06 -70.57 -10.52
N GLU A 49 29.15 -69.80 -9.93
CA GLU A 49 28.76 -68.47 -10.38
C GLU A 49 29.63 -67.36 -9.76
N CYS A 50 30.32 -67.65 -8.65
CA CYS A 50 31.09 -66.69 -7.85
C CYS A 50 32.47 -67.26 -7.50
N SER A 51 33.45 -67.05 -8.38
CA SER A 51 34.83 -67.52 -8.19
C SER A 51 35.57 -66.92 -6.99
N GLN A 52 35.04 -65.82 -6.42
CA GLN A 52 35.60 -65.14 -5.25
C GLN A 52 35.24 -65.80 -3.92
N LEU A 53 34.30 -66.76 -3.91
CA LEU A 53 33.92 -67.45 -2.68
C LEU A 53 34.98 -68.48 -2.28
N PRO A 54 35.22 -68.69 -0.96
CA PRO A 54 36.13 -69.72 -0.47
C PRO A 54 35.79 -71.10 -1.01
N HIS A 55 36.80 -71.97 -1.11
CA HIS A 55 36.58 -73.36 -1.54
C HIS A 55 35.67 -74.11 -0.56
N ASP A 56 35.92 -73.94 0.73
CA ASP A 56 35.18 -74.62 1.77
C ASP A 56 34.11 -73.71 2.36
N PHE A 57 33.00 -74.31 2.79
CA PHE A 57 31.90 -73.55 3.35
C PHE A 57 32.33 -72.87 4.66
N PRO A 58 32.26 -71.53 4.75
CA PRO A 58 32.94 -70.77 5.82
C PRO A 58 32.24 -70.85 7.18
N VAL A 59 31.01 -71.38 7.24
CA VAL A 59 30.28 -71.54 8.49
C VAL A 59 30.48 -72.98 8.98
N PRO A 60 30.96 -73.22 10.21
CA PRO A 60 31.24 -74.58 10.69
C PRO A 60 29.99 -75.32 11.21
N LYS A 61 29.90 -76.62 10.90
CA LYS A 61 28.85 -77.52 11.39
C LYS A 61 29.19 -78.06 12.78
N ARG A 62 28.86 -77.30 13.82
CA ARG A 62 28.92 -77.80 15.21
C ARG A 62 27.70 -78.68 15.50
N LEU A 63 27.91 -79.88 16.05
CA LEU A 63 26.89 -80.92 16.24
C LEU A 63 26.14 -80.84 17.59
N PHE A 64 26.67 -80.11 18.57
CA PHE A 64 26.05 -79.89 19.87
C PHE A 64 25.81 -78.38 20.04
N VAL A 65 24.56 -77.96 19.86
CA VAL A 65 24.25 -76.54 19.65
C VAL A 65 23.19 -76.13 20.67
N GLY A 66 23.63 -75.45 21.72
CA GLY A 66 22.72 -74.69 22.58
C GLY A 66 22.07 -73.55 21.78
N ALA A 67 21.13 -72.85 22.42
CA ALA A 67 20.49 -71.71 21.78
C ALA A 67 21.49 -70.60 21.38
N SER A 68 22.59 -70.46 22.14
CA SER A 68 23.64 -69.48 21.87
C SER A 68 24.37 -69.76 20.55
N GLU A 69 24.78 -71.01 20.33
CA GLU A 69 25.51 -71.39 19.12
C GLU A 69 24.60 -71.37 17.88
N ARG A 70 23.29 -71.65 18.04
CA ARG A 70 22.31 -71.51 16.95
C ARG A 70 22.15 -70.04 16.55
N ARG A 71 22.11 -69.11 17.51
CA ARG A 71 22.11 -67.66 17.23
C ARG A 71 23.38 -67.22 16.52
N GLY A 72 24.55 -67.64 17.01
CA GLY A 72 25.83 -67.36 16.35
C GLY A 72 25.86 -67.85 14.91
N ARG A 73 25.28 -69.04 14.66
CA ARG A 73 25.15 -69.57 13.30
C ARG A 73 24.19 -68.75 12.43
N CYS A 74 23.07 -68.29 12.98
CA CYS A 74 22.14 -67.41 12.27
C CYS A 74 22.86 -66.17 11.69
N VAL A 75 23.67 -65.50 12.52
CA VAL A 75 24.45 -64.32 12.12
C VAL A 75 25.48 -64.69 11.05
N ALA A 76 26.21 -65.79 11.24
CA ALA A 76 27.21 -66.25 10.28
C ALA A 76 26.60 -66.61 8.91
N LEU A 77 25.44 -67.27 8.90
CA LEU A 77 24.72 -67.61 7.67
C LEU A 77 24.17 -66.36 6.98
N ALA A 78 23.62 -65.39 7.72
CA ALA A 78 23.19 -64.11 7.14
C ALA A 78 24.35 -63.32 6.52
N ASN A 79 25.50 -63.28 7.20
CA ASN A 79 26.72 -62.68 6.65
C ASN A 79 27.13 -63.39 5.35
N TYR A 80 27.21 -64.72 5.37
CA TYR A 80 27.56 -65.51 4.19
C TYR A 80 26.64 -65.22 2.99
N LEU A 81 25.32 -65.19 3.18
CA LEU A 81 24.38 -64.88 2.10
C LEU A 81 24.56 -63.44 1.58
N ARG A 82 24.84 -62.48 2.46
CA ARG A 82 25.16 -61.10 2.06
C ARG A 82 26.45 -61.02 1.26
N ASP A 83 27.45 -61.79 1.63
CA ASP A 83 28.73 -61.85 0.92
C ASP A 83 28.55 -62.48 -0.47
N CYS A 84 27.73 -63.54 -0.58
CA CYS A 84 27.34 -64.10 -1.87
C CYS A 84 26.67 -63.07 -2.78
N ALA A 85 25.77 -62.24 -2.23
CA ALA A 85 25.10 -61.20 -3.00
C ALA A 85 26.01 -60.02 -3.39
N ARG A 86 27.06 -59.74 -2.60
CA ARG A 86 27.99 -58.63 -2.83
C ARG A 86 29.08 -58.98 -3.83
N ASN A 87 29.64 -60.19 -3.73
CA ASN A 87 30.81 -60.59 -4.52
C ASN A 87 30.50 -60.85 -6.01
N SER A 88 29.24 -61.04 -6.36
CA SER A 88 28.80 -61.31 -7.74
C SER A 88 28.42 -60.04 -8.53
N GLY A 89 28.39 -58.87 -7.90
CA GLY A 89 27.87 -57.62 -8.47
C GLY A 89 26.33 -57.63 -8.65
N THR A 90 25.80 -58.68 -9.27
CA THR A 90 24.37 -58.99 -9.37
C THR A 90 24.09 -60.28 -8.60
N PRO A 91 23.11 -60.36 -7.70
CA PRO A 91 22.84 -61.57 -6.92
C PRO A 91 22.65 -62.79 -7.83
N PRO A 92 23.34 -63.92 -7.57
CA PRO A 92 23.23 -65.13 -8.39
C PRO A 92 21.77 -65.62 -8.46
N PRO A 93 21.24 -66.06 -9.61
CA PRO A 93 19.90 -66.60 -9.70
C PRO A 93 19.63 -67.75 -8.71
N THR A 94 20.65 -68.59 -8.46
CA THR A 94 20.58 -69.66 -7.45
C THR A 94 20.42 -69.13 -6.02
N LEU A 95 21.02 -67.99 -5.71
CA LEU A 95 20.82 -67.31 -4.42
C LEU A 95 19.43 -66.69 -4.32
N LEU A 96 18.94 -66.08 -5.39
CA LEU A 96 17.61 -65.47 -5.41
C LEU A 96 16.50 -66.52 -5.27
N ASP A 97 16.61 -67.65 -5.97
CA ASP A 97 15.70 -68.79 -5.86
C ASP A 97 15.72 -69.39 -4.45
N PHE A 98 16.91 -69.57 -3.88
CA PHE A 98 17.06 -70.01 -2.48
C PHE A 98 16.31 -69.09 -1.52
N LEU A 99 16.45 -67.77 -1.68
CA LEU A 99 15.78 -66.79 -0.83
C LEU A 99 14.30 -66.56 -1.20
N LYS A 100 13.76 -67.30 -2.17
CA LYS A 100 12.41 -67.13 -2.72
C LYS A 100 12.11 -65.70 -3.19
N CYS A 101 13.15 -65.00 -3.66
CA CYS A 101 13.07 -63.65 -4.17
C CYS A 101 12.97 -63.70 -5.69
N SER A 102 11.76 -63.69 -6.26
CA SER A 102 11.60 -63.65 -7.71
C SER A 102 11.94 -62.26 -8.25
N PRO A 103 12.86 -62.12 -9.22
CA PRO A 103 13.20 -60.82 -9.82
C PRO A 103 12.00 -60.15 -10.51
N HIS A 104 10.99 -60.93 -10.92
CA HIS A 104 9.76 -60.41 -11.54
C HIS A 104 8.89 -59.63 -10.53
N GLU A 105 8.95 -59.97 -9.23
CA GLU A 105 8.17 -59.29 -8.19
C GLU A 105 8.87 -58.02 -7.70
N ALA A 106 10.21 -58.01 -7.70
CA ALA A 106 11.02 -56.83 -7.43
C ALA A 106 10.79 -55.71 -8.46
N GLY A 107 10.68 -56.06 -9.75
CA GLY A 107 10.41 -55.09 -10.81
C GLY A 107 9.04 -54.41 -10.65
N ARG A 108 7.98 -55.16 -10.33
CA ARG A 108 6.64 -54.59 -10.11
C ARG A 108 6.58 -53.66 -8.90
N ALA A 109 7.28 -54.00 -7.82
CA ALA A 109 7.36 -53.14 -6.63
C ALA A 109 8.07 -51.81 -6.94
N GLN A 110 9.15 -51.84 -7.73
CA GLN A 110 9.86 -50.62 -8.14
C GLN A 110 9.01 -49.72 -9.04
N THR A 111 8.22 -50.30 -9.95
CA THR A 111 7.31 -49.52 -10.82
C THR A 111 6.21 -48.81 -10.03
N LEU A 112 5.62 -49.46 -9.01
CA LEU A 112 4.59 -48.86 -8.17
C LEU A 112 5.13 -47.72 -7.31
N VAL A 113 6.34 -47.88 -6.75
CA VAL A 113 6.99 -46.81 -5.98
C VAL A 113 7.33 -45.62 -6.88
N ALA A 114 7.84 -45.85 -8.09
CA ALA A 114 8.12 -44.76 -9.04
C ALA A 114 6.85 -43.99 -9.45
N ALA A 115 5.73 -44.69 -9.67
CA ALA A 115 4.45 -44.06 -9.97
C ALA A 115 3.91 -43.24 -8.79
N ALA A 116 4.00 -43.77 -7.55
CA ALA A 116 3.59 -43.05 -6.35
C ALA A 116 4.46 -41.80 -6.07
N VAL A 117 5.77 -41.89 -6.31
CA VAL A 117 6.69 -40.74 -6.19
C VAL A 117 6.39 -39.68 -7.26
N ALA A 118 6.11 -40.09 -8.51
CA ALA A 118 5.73 -39.15 -9.56
C ALA A 118 4.41 -38.43 -9.25
N GLN A 119 3.41 -39.16 -8.74
CA GLN A 119 2.13 -38.59 -8.33
C GLN A 119 2.30 -37.61 -7.15
N ALA A 120 3.07 -37.99 -6.12
CA ALA A 120 3.33 -37.12 -4.97
C ALA A 120 4.09 -35.84 -5.36
N LEU A 121 5.00 -35.92 -6.34
CA LEU A 121 5.74 -34.78 -6.84
C LEU A 121 4.83 -33.81 -7.63
N ASP A 122 3.90 -34.35 -8.42
CA ASP A 122 2.93 -33.56 -9.17
C ASP A 122 1.96 -32.83 -8.23
N GLU A 123 1.42 -33.53 -7.23
CA GLU A 123 0.55 -32.95 -6.20
C GLU A 123 1.27 -31.85 -5.39
N ALA A 124 2.52 -32.09 -4.97
CA ALA A 124 3.31 -31.08 -4.26
C ALA A 124 3.60 -29.84 -5.12
N THR A 125 3.78 -30.02 -6.42
CA THR A 125 4.01 -28.93 -7.37
C THR A 125 2.73 -28.12 -7.58
N VAL A 126 1.58 -28.79 -7.68
CA VAL A 126 0.27 -28.13 -7.78
C VAL A 126 -0.05 -27.32 -6.53
N GLU A 127 0.19 -27.88 -5.34
CA GLU A 127 -0.08 -27.16 -4.08
C GLU A 127 0.83 -25.94 -3.93
N SER A 128 2.12 -26.08 -4.20
CA SER A 128 3.06 -24.95 -4.18
C SER A 128 2.69 -23.85 -5.19
N ASN A 129 2.24 -24.24 -6.39
CA ASN A 129 1.76 -23.28 -7.39
C ASN A 129 0.46 -22.59 -6.95
N ARG A 130 -0.44 -23.30 -6.26
CA ARG A 130 -1.68 -22.75 -5.72
C ARG A 130 -1.41 -21.72 -4.62
N GLU A 131 -0.51 -22.03 -3.68
CA GLU A 131 -0.09 -21.10 -2.63
C GLU A 131 0.57 -19.85 -3.22
N ARG A 132 1.43 -20.01 -4.24
CA ARG A 132 2.04 -18.87 -4.93
C ARG A 132 1.01 -18.02 -5.67
N ALA A 133 0.01 -18.63 -6.31
CA ALA A 133 -1.06 -17.88 -6.98
C ALA A 133 -1.89 -17.05 -5.98
N ALA A 134 -2.27 -17.64 -4.84
CA ALA A 134 -3.00 -16.93 -3.79
C ALA A 134 -2.18 -15.74 -3.23
N ALA A 135 -0.88 -15.95 -2.97
CA ALA A 135 0.01 -14.88 -2.50
C ALA A 135 0.15 -13.73 -3.52
N VAL A 136 0.13 -14.04 -4.83
CA VAL A 136 0.16 -13.02 -5.89
C VAL A 136 -1.15 -12.24 -5.96
N GLU A 137 -2.31 -12.90 -5.80
CA GLU A 137 -3.61 -12.23 -5.76
C GLU A 137 -3.72 -11.27 -4.55
N ASP A 138 -3.30 -11.71 -3.37
CA ASP A 138 -3.26 -10.88 -2.17
C ASP A 138 -2.33 -9.66 -2.34
N ALA A 139 -1.12 -9.88 -2.89
CA ALA A 139 -0.18 -8.80 -3.15
C ALA A 139 -0.72 -7.78 -4.17
N LEU A 140 -1.44 -8.24 -5.20
CA LEU A 140 -2.07 -7.38 -6.19
C LEU A 140 -3.20 -6.55 -5.57
N ALA A 141 -4.01 -7.14 -4.67
CA ALA A 141 -5.06 -6.43 -3.96
C ALA A 141 -4.50 -5.30 -3.07
N VAL A 142 -3.42 -5.57 -2.34
CA VAL A 142 -2.72 -4.58 -1.50
C VAL A 142 -2.17 -3.44 -2.37
N ALA A 143 -1.45 -3.78 -3.44
CA ALA A 143 -0.86 -2.76 -4.33
C ALA A 143 -1.92 -1.85 -4.97
N LYS A 144 -3.09 -2.42 -5.33
CA LYS A 144 -4.21 -1.64 -5.87
C LYS A 144 -4.79 -0.68 -4.84
N ALA A 145 -5.01 -1.14 -3.60
CA ALA A 145 -5.53 -0.31 -2.52
C ALA A 145 -4.57 0.84 -2.17
N GLU A 146 -3.26 0.58 -2.15
CA GLU A 146 -2.24 1.61 -1.92
C GLU A 146 -2.23 2.66 -3.03
N ALA A 147 -2.33 2.24 -4.29
CA ALA A 147 -2.40 3.14 -5.44
C ALA A 147 -3.65 4.04 -5.40
N GLU A 148 -4.82 3.48 -5.10
CA GLU A 148 -6.08 4.22 -4.96
C GLU A 148 -6.01 5.23 -3.80
N SER A 149 -5.45 4.83 -2.65
CA SER A 149 -5.23 5.72 -1.51
C SER A 149 -4.30 6.89 -1.85
N ALA A 150 -3.19 6.62 -2.54
CA ALA A 150 -2.25 7.65 -2.97
C ALA A 150 -2.89 8.65 -3.95
N GLN A 151 -3.72 8.16 -4.88
CA GLN A 151 -4.44 8.99 -5.83
C GLN A 151 -5.47 9.89 -5.13
N MET A 152 -6.23 9.35 -4.16
CA MET A 152 -7.18 10.14 -3.37
C MET A 152 -6.48 11.22 -2.53
N ALA A 153 -5.34 10.91 -1.91
CA ALA A 153 -4.55 11.89 -1.16
C ALA A 153 -4.04 13.03 -2.06
N ALA A 154 -3.58 12.71 -3.28
CA ALA A 154 -3.15 13.71 -4.25
C ALA A 154 -4.30 14.63 -4.68
N VAL A 155 -5.49 14.07 -4.93
CA VAL A 155 -6.70 14.85 -5.26
C VAL A 155 -7.10 15.77 -4.10
N ALA A 156 -7.10 15.27 -2.86
CA ALA A 156 -7.43 16.08 -1.69
C ALA A 156 -6.50 17.30 -1.54
N LYS A 157 -5.19 17.09 -1.71
CA LYS A 157 -4.19 18.17 -1.66
C LYS A 157 -4.38 19.20 -2.79
N ALA A 158 -4.72 18.73 -4.00
CA ALA A 158 -5.01 19.62 -5.12
C ALA A 158 -6.26 20.47 -4.87
N VAL A 159 -7.32 19.88 -4.30
CA VAL A 159 -8.56 20.57 -3.94
C VAL A 159 -8.30 21.63 -2.85
N GLU A 160 -7.52 21.32 -1.83
CA GLU A 160 -7.15 22.27 -0.78
C GLU A 160 -6.36 23.46 -1.33
N GLY A 161 -5.41 23.21 -2.23
CA GLY A 161 -4.68 24.26 -2.95
C GLY A 161 -5.60 25.15 -3.78
N ALA A 162 -6.52 24.55 -4.54
CA ALA A 162 -7.50 25.28 -5.35
C ALA A 162 -8.44 26.14 -4.50
N LEU A 163 -8.91 25.62 -3.36
CA LEU A 163 -9.77 26.35 -2.42
C LEU A 163 -9.03 27.56 -1.84
N THR A 164 -7.75 27.40 -1.51
CA THR A 164 -6.91 28.48 -0.97
C THR A 164 -6.75 29.61 -2.00
N VAL A 165 -6.50 29.28 -3.26
CA VAL A 165 -6.41 30.26 -4.35
C VAL A 165 -7.75 30.96 -4.58
N ALA A 166 -8.86 30.21 -4.63
CA ALA A 166 -10.20 30.77 -4.77
C ALA A 166 -10.54 31.76 -3.64
N ARG A 167 -10.20 31.43 -2.39
CA ARG A 167 -10.38 32.34 -1.24
C ARG A 167 -9.55 33.60 -1.37
N ALA A 168 -8.27 33.48 -1.76
CA ALA A 168 -7.40 34.65 -1.95
C ALA A 168 -7.95 35.59 -3.04
N LEU A 169 -8.44 35.04 -4.15
CA LEU A 169 -9.06 35.82 -5.23
C LEU A 169 -10.35 36.51 -4.77
N ALA A 170 -11.20 35.82 -4.02
CA ALA A 170 -12.43 36.39 -3.48
C ALA A 170 -12.14 37.56 -2.51
N VAL A 171 -11.16 37.40 -1.62
CA VAL A 171 -10.73 38.48 -0.72
C VAL A 171 -10.17 39.66 -1.51
N ALA A 172 -9.32 39.42 -2.50
CA ALA A 172 -8.75 40.48 -3.34
C ALA A 172 -9.82 41.24 -4.13
N ALA A 173 -10.88 40.57 -4.58
CA ALA A 173 -12.02 41.20 -5.23
C ALA A 173 -12.85 42.05 -4.24
N ALA A 174 -13.12 41.52 -3.04
CA ALA A 174 -13.84 42.25 -2.00
C ALA A 174 -13.11 43.52 -1.57
N VAL A 175 -11.78 43.46 -1.40
CA VAL A 175 -10.95 44.63 -1.06
C VAL A 175 -11.01 45.68 -2.16
N ARG A 176 -10.90 45.29 -3.44
CA ARG A 176 -11.02 46.22 -4.57
C ARG A 176 -12.39 46.91 -4.63
N ASN A 177 -13.45 46.17 -4.35
CA ASN A 177 -14.80 46.74 -4.29
C ASN A 177 -14.97 47.68 -3.09
N ALA A 178 -14.41 47.35 -1.93
CA ALA A 178 -14.46 48.22 -0.76
C ALA A 178 -13.71 49.54 -1.00
N ASP A 179 -12.54 49.48 -1.64
CA ASP A 179 -11.74 50.66 -1.99
C ASP A 179 -12.45 51.57 -2.99
N SER A 180 -13.09 50.99 -4.02
CA SER A 180 -13.86 51.78 -5.00
C SER A 180 -15.10 52.45 -4.37
N VAL A 181 -15.79 51.77 -3.46
CA VAL A 181 -16.90 52.34 -2.70
C VAL A 181 -16.43 53.46 -1.79
N ALA A 182 -15.36 53.25 -1.02
CA ALA A 182 -14.80 54.27 -0.13
C ALA A 182 -14.37 55.52 -0.90
N LYS A 183 -13.76 55.35 -2.08
CA LYS A 183 -13.41 56.48 -2.95
C LYS A 183 -14.64 57.22 -3.47
N ALA A 184 -15.67 56.50 -3.92
CA ALA A 184 -16.91 57.12 -4.40
C ALA A 184 -17.64 57.89 -3.28
N GLU A 185 -17.62 57.37 -2.05
CA GLU A 185 -18.17 58.06 -0.87
C GLU A 185 -17.39 59.33 -0.53
N ALA A 186 -16.05 59.27 -0.59
CA ALA A 186 -15.20 60.44 -0.39
C ALA A 186 -15.44 61.53 -1.45
N ASP A 187 -15.48 61.14 -2.73
CA ASP A 187 -15.75 62.05 -3.84
C ASP A 187 -17.14 62.72 -3.69
N ARG A 188 -18.15 61.95 -3.25
CA ARG A 188 -19.50 62.46 -2.98
C ARG A 188 -19.53 63.43 -1.79
N ALA A 189 -18.85 63.12 -0.69
CA ALA A 189 -18.77 63.99 0.48
C ALA A 189 -18.09 65.32 0.13
N GLN A 190 -17.03 65.27 -0.69
CA GLN A 190 -16.36 66.47 -1.19
C GLN A 190 -17.29 67.32 -2.08
N ALA A 191 -18.06 66.70 -2.98
CA ALA A 191 -19.01 67.41 -3.83
C ALA A 191 -20.08 68.14 -3.00
N VAL A 192 -20.65 67.48 -1.99
CA VAL A 192 -21.63 68.09 -1.07
C VAL A 192 -21.03 69.28 -0.32
N ALA A 193 -19.81 69.13 0.21
CA ALA A 193 -19.14 70.22 0.92
C ALA A 193 -18.87 71.44 0.01
N VAL A 194 -18.55 71.22 -1.27
CA VAL A 194 -18.37 72.30 -2.26
C VAL A 194 -19.70 72.98 -2.57
N GLU A 195 -20.79 72.22 -2.73
CA GLU A 195 -22.13 72.78 -2.95
C GLU A 195 -22.60 73.63 -1.76
N GLU A 196 -22.41 73.15 -0.53
CA GLU A 196 -22.74 73.89 0.70
C GLU A 196 -21.90 75.16 0.83
N ALA A 197 -20.59 75.09 0.57
CA ALA A 197 -19.71 76.25 0.60
C ALA A 197 -20.12 77.30 -0.44
N PHE A 198 -20.49 76.88 -1.65
CA PHE A 198 -20.96 77.78 -2.70
C PHE A 198 -22.30 78.41 -2.34
N ALA A 199 -23.23 77.64 -1.77
CA ALA A 199 -24.51 78.16 -1.28
C ALA A 199 -24.32 79.20 -0.18
N SER A 200 -23.44 78.93 0.79
CA SER A 200 -23.11 79.86 1.88
C SER A 200 -22.48 81.16 1.34
N ALA A 201 -21.47 81.05 0.48
CA ALA A 201 -20.80 82.21 -0.10
C ALA A 201 -21.75 83.07 -0.94
N LYS A 202 -22.70 82.44 -1.65
CA LYS A 202 -23.74 83.16 -2.39
C LYS A 202 -24.66 83.95 -1.46
N VAL A 203 -25.11 83.35 -0.36
CA VAL A 203 -25.95 84.03 0.64
C VAL A 203 -25.20 85.20 1.25
N GLU A 204 -23.93 85.01 1.66
CA GLU A 204 -23.07 86.08 2.18
C GLU A 204 -22.96 87.24 1.18
N ALA A 205 -22.64 86.96 -0.08
CA ALA A 205 -22.55 87.98 -1.12
C ALA A 205 -23.89 88.72 -1.38
N GLU A 206 -25.02 88.01 -1.33
CA GLU A 206 -26.36 88.63 -1.45
C GLU A 206 -26.67 89.52 -0.23
N THR A 207 -26.29 89.10 0.99
CA THR A 207 -26.47 89.91 2.19
C THR A 207 -25.60 91.17 2.20
N GLU A 208 -24.33 91.08 1.79
CA GLU A 208 -23.45 92.25 1.65
C GLU A 208 -23.98 93.22 0.61
N ARG A 209 -24.44 92.71 -0.54
CA ARG A 209 -25.06 93.54 -1.58
C ARG A 209 -26.33 94.24 -1.09
N ALA A 210 -27.18 93.54 -0.33
CA ALA A 210 -28.39 94.12 0.24
C ALA A 210 -28.05 95.24 1.24
N ALA A 211 -27.08 95.02 2.13
CA ALA A 211 -26.61 96.03 3.07
C ALA A 211 -26.03 97.27 2.36
N ALA A 212 -25.25 97.08 1.29
CA ALA A 212 -24.72 98.18 0.49
C ALA A 212 -25.82 99.00 -0.21
N VAL A 213 -26.88 98.34 -0.70
CA VAL A 213 -28.04 99.04 -1.30
C VAL A 213 -28.83 99.82 -0.25
N GLU A 214 -29.02 99.26 0.95
CA GLU A 214 -29.70 99.95 2.05
C GLU A 214 -28.94 101.22 2.46
N GLU A 215 -27.62 101.13 2.58
CA GLU A 215 -26.78 102.28 2.91
C GLU A 215 -26.80 103.34 1.81
N ALA A 216 -26.72 102.93 0.54
CA ALA A 216 -26.84 103.84 -0.59
C ALA A 216 -28.20 104.55 -0.63
N LEU A 217 -29.29 103.86 -0.27
CA LEU A 217 -30.62 104.46 -0.18
C LEU A 217 -30.69 105.49 0.95
N LYS A 218 -30.14 105.20 2.14
CA LYS A 218 -30.06 106.15 3.26
C LYS A 218 -29.32 107.42 2.85
N VAL A 219 -28.16 107.29 2.20
CA VAL A 219 -27.38 108.44 1.70
C VAL A 219 -28.21 109.25 0.69
N ALA A 220 -28.82 108.60 -0.29
CA ALA A 220 -29.66 109.26 -1.29
C ALA A 220 -30.87 109.99 -0.67
N THR A 221 -31.50 109.42 0.35
CA THR A 221 -32.60 110.08 1.08
C THR A 221 -32.12 111.35 1.79
N VAL A 222 -30.99 111.28 2.51
CA VAL A 222 -30.41 112.46 3.18
C VAL A 222 -30.03 113.56 2.19
N GLU A 223 -29.46 113.20 1.03
CA GLU A 223 -29.15 114.15 -0.03
C GLU A 223 -30.41 114.79 -0.63
N ALA A 224 -31.47 114.00 -0.84
CA ALA A 224 -32.75 114.51 -1.32
C ALA A 224 -33.42 115.46 -0.30
N GLU A 225 -33.41 115.12 0.98
CA GLU A 225 -33.90 115.99 2.06
C GLU A 225 -33.11 117.30 2.15
N ARG A 226 -31.78 117.24 2.02
CA ARG A 226 -30.93 118.44 1.96
C ARG A 226 -31.25 119.31 0.75
N ALA A 227 -31.42 118.71 -0.43
CA ALA A 227 -31.79 119.43 -1.65
C ALA A 227 -33.16 120.09 -1.51
N GLN A 228 -34.14 119.40 -0.92
CA GLN A 228 -35.46 119.95 -0.64
C GLN A 228 -35.40 121.10 0.38
N ALA A 229 -34.62 120.95 1.45
CA ALA A 229 -34.41 122.00 2.45
C ALA A 229 -33.77 123.25 1.81
N ALA A 230 -32.75 123.08 0.97
CA ALA A 230 -32.12 124.17 0.24
C ALA A 230 -33.11 124.89 -0.70
N ALA A 231 -33.95 124.13 -1.42
CA ALA A 231 -34.99 124.71 -2.28
C ALA A 231 -36.04 125.50 -1.49
N VAL A 232 -36.43 125.02 -0.30
CA VAL A 232 -37.36 125.74 0.60
C VAL A 232 -36.72 127.01 1.14
N GLU A 233 -35.45 126.97 1.52
CA GLU A 233 -34.70 128.15 1.98
C GLU A 233 -34.58 129.21 0.87
N GLU A 234 -34.31 128.79 -0.37
CA GLU A 234 -34.28 129.67 -1.53
C GLU A 234 -35.66 130.29 -1.81
N ALA A 235 -36.74 129.50 -1.74
CA ALA A 235 -38.11 130.00 -1.90
C ALA A 235 -38.51 131.00 -0.81
N LEU A 236 -38.12 130.76 0.45
CA LEU A 236 -38.29 131.69 1.58
C LEU A 236 -37.51 132.99 1.37
N ARG A 237 -36.28 132.89 0.87
CA ARG A 237 -35.47 134.08 0.56
C ARG A 237 -36.12 134.91 -0.55
N LYS A 238 -36.63 134.27 -1.60
CA LYS A 238 -37.31 134.95 -2.71
C LYS A 238 -38.61 135.63 -2.25
N THR A 239 -39.45 134.94 -1.48
CA THR A 239 -40.68 135.50 -0.93
C THR A 239 -40.41 136.64 0.06
N LYS A 240 -39.35 136.56 0.86
CA LYS A 240 -38.92 137.67 1.72
C LYS A 240 -38.50 138.89 0.90
N VAL A 241 -37.72 138.71 -0.16
CA VAL A 241 -37.35 139.82 -1.08
C VAL A 241 -38.59 140.43 -1.74
N GLU A 242 -39.57 139.62 -2.14
CA GLU A 242 -40.86 140.08 -2.67
C GLU A 242 -41.68 140.85 -1.63
N ALA A 243 -41.71 140.39 -0.37
CA ALA A 243 -42.38 141.09 0.73
C ALA A 243 -41.71 142.44 1.06
N ASP A 244 -40.38 142.47 1.10
CA ASP A 244 -39.60 143.69 1.35
C ASP A 244 -39.76 144.70 0.19
N THR A 245 -39.87 144.23 -1.07
CA THR A 245 -40.15 145.12 -2.22
C THR A 245 -41.57 145.69 -2.21
N VAL A 246 -42.57 144.92 -1.76
CA VAL A 246 -43.94 145.42 -1.60
C VAL A 246 -44.06 146.44 -0.45
N GLN A 247 -43.30 146.27 0.64
CA GLN A 247 -43.25 147.28 1.72
C GLN A 247 -42.58 148.58 1.27
N VAL A 248 -41.55 148.53 0.43
CA VAL A 248 -40.90 149.72 -0.15
C VAL A 248 -41.82 150.45 -1.14
N ALA A 249 -42.75 149.76 -1.79
CA ALA A 249 -43.74 150.38 -2.69
C ALA A 249 -44.95 151.01 -1.95
N ALA A 250 -45.09 150.81 -0.64
CA ALA A 250 -46.21 151.29 0.17
C ALA A 250 -45.89 152.54 1.03
N VAL A 251 -44.73 153.17 0.83
CA VAL A 251 -44.26 154.43 1.47
C VAL A 251 -44.13 155.51 0.41
#